data_AF-A0A7C7V2A0-F1
#
_entry.id   AF-A0A7C7V2A0-F1
#
_cell.length_a   1.000
_cell.length_b   1.000
_cell.length_c   1.000
_cell.angle_alpha   90.00
_cell.angle_beta   90.00
_cell.angle_gamma   90.00
#
_symmetry.space_group_name_H-M   'P 1'
#
loop_
_entity.id
_entity.type
_entity.pdbx_description
1 polymer ?
#
loop_
_entity_poly.entity_id
_entity_poly.type
_entity_poly.pdbx_seq_one_letter_code
_entity_poly.pdbx_strand_id
1 'polypeptide(L)'
;MNRIIPHPDQRHGLATLLVLVLISVALAVTYALVRSQGTVSLLQTNDRLRATARQAALTGMAVARRTLHTADWPGADSTLTGSAGPHASYLIQFTTGDPALTPADPDFPDYPYRLTVQVTGSSADPTDPQRAATQRLAAVFRLTARALASEPPLWETISRYTFFQSKADTTVLNVPCGIEGPVRLQGRLELAEGLHWSTAARQRYLVDLNRMRRATDRDQRPLTGPVEMPFDRQSAGLVALLEQGMEVSLTDEPPTAVSLRPDGFADSYQLYPGGKVYSAQRLGPILRNRTLQPDPLTNPLGIFVRRGRLDLWDGVTIRGTLVVRGASNGDVHIWGHAVRLAPVDLPPLYGSELPVRLPTLVLEDDLRLRPGCEGSIEGMVFVGHEYDVRSDWQSGIQMPIRGHLVARRVLVRPRFPWIRWPHWWNQQYQEFVAQAASGIPHFPQWLASEAGLDPTPRITISPADSPARYHWRRPGDPIYVPHPEDEGLRWELLRWIEEPQ
;
A
#
# COMPACT_ATOMS: atom_id res chain seq x y z
N MET A 1 45.85 -92.28 69.31
CA MET A 1 46.30 -90.94 68.87
C MET A 1 46.42 -90.96 67.35
N ASN A 2 45.48 -90.31 66.66
CA ASN A 2 45.38 -90.27 65.21
C ASN A 2 46.44 -89.35 64.59
N ARG A 3 47.14 -89.82 63.56
CA ARG A 3 48.01 -89.01 62.71
C ARG A 3 47.47 -89.03 61.29
N ILE A 4 46.91 -87.91 60.86
CA ILE A 4 46.42 -87.67 59.50
C ILE A 4 47.62 -87.25 58.64
N ILE A 5 47.83 -87.97 57.53
CA ILE A 5 48.86 -87.68 56.51
C ILE A 5 48.18 -86.85 55.39
N PRO A 6 48.71 -85.69 54.97
CA PRO A 6 48.14 -84.92 53.87
C PRO A 6 48.69 -85.37 52.50
N HIS A 7 47.79 -85.52 51.52
CA HIS A 7 48.08 -85.86 50.12
C HIS A 7 48.76 -84.70 49.36
N PRO A 8 49.74 -84.96 48.46
CA PRO A 8 50.45 -83.93 47.71
C PRO A 8 49.78 -83.45 46.39
N ASP A 9 48.57 -83.90 46.04
CA ASP A 9 47.95 -83.60 44.72
C ASP A 9 47.06 -82.34 44.66
N GLN A 10 46.91 -81.58 45.75
CA GLN A 10 46.02 -80.40 45.78
C GLN A 10 46.61 -79.09 45.24
N ARG A 11 47.93 -79.02 44.97
CA ARG A 11 48.60 -77.75 44.60
C ARG A 11 48.61 -77.45 43.09
N HIS A 12 48.44 -78.45 42.24
CA HIS A 12 48.42 -78.24 40.78
C HIS A 12 47.04 -77.77 40.28
N GLY A 13 45.93 -78.27 40.85
CA GLY A 13 44.58 -77.78 40.50
C GLY A 13 44.32 -76.33 40.88
N LEU A 14 44.89 -75.86 42.00
CA LEU A 14 44.78 -74.47 42.45
C LEU A 14 45.55 -73.51 41.51
N ALA A 15 46.74 -73.89 41.06
CA ALA A 15 47.54 -73.09 40.13
C ALA A 15 46.85 -72.95 38.76
N THR A 16 46.25 -74.01 38.23
CA THR A 16 45.50 -73.97 36.96
C THR A 16 44.25 -73.11 37.06
N LEU A 17 43.53 -73.17 38.19
CA LEU A 17 42.39 -72.29 38.48
C LEU A 17 42.82 -70.82 38.58
N LEU A 18 43.94 -70.54 39.24
CA LEU A 18 44.46 -69.19 39.39
C LEU A 18 44.86 -68.60 38.04
N VAL A 19 45.49 -69.39 37.16
CA VAL A 19 45.82 -69.00 35.78
C VAL A 19 44.57 -68.77 34.93
N LEU A 20 43.55 -69.63 35.02
CA LEU A 20 42.27 -69.45 34.31
C LEU A 20 41.52 -68.20 34.76
N VAL A 21 41.54 -67.89 36.06
CA VAL A 21 40.98 -66.65 36.62
C VAL A 21 41.78 -65.43 36.16
N LEU A 22 43.10 -65.53 36.09
CA LEU A 22 43.96 -64.43 35.63
C LEU A 22 43.74 -64.14 34.13
N ILE A 23 43.57 -65.19 33.31
CA ILE A 23 43.24 -65.09 31.89
C ILE A 23 41.83 -64.52 31.69
N SER A 24 40.84 -64.93 32.49
CA SER A 24 39.48 -64.40 32.38
C SER A 24 39.38 -62.94 32.78
N VAL A 25 40.08 -62.52 33.84
CA VAL A 25 40.21 -61.11 34.24
C VAL A 25 40.96 -60.31 33.17
N ALA A 26 42.05 -60.84 32.62
CA ALA A 26 42.79 -60.18 31.54
C ALA A 26 41.94 -60.00 30.28
N LEU A 27 41.17 -61.02 29.88
CA LEU A 27 40.22 -60.94 28.77
C LEU A 27 39.10 -59.93 29.05
N ALA A 28 38.53 -59.92 30.25
CA ALA A 28 37.49 -58.98 30.64
C ALA A 28 37.99 -57.52 30.61
N VAL A 29 39.20 -57.26 31.13
CA VAL A 29 39.83 -55.93 31.09
C VAL A 29 40.16 -55.52 29.67
N THR A 30 40.69 -56.43 28.84
CA THR A 30 41.02 -56.14 27.43
C THR A 30 39.76 -55.85 26.63
N TYR A 31 38.70 -56.63 26.82
CA TYR A 31 37.39 -56.40 26.19
C TYR A 31 36.77 -55.07 26.63
N ALA A 32 36.85 -54.73 27.93
CA ALA A 32 36.35 -53.47 28.45
C ALA A 32 37.13 -52.26 27.88
N LEU A 33 38.45 -52.36 27.74
CA LEU A 33 39.29 -51.33 27.13
C LEU A 33 38.98 -51.15 25.64
N VAL A 34 38.88 -52.24 24.88
CA VAL A 34 38.52 -52.19 23.45
C VAL A 34 37.12 -51.60 23.25
N ARG A 35 36.16 -51.98 24.10
CA ARG A 35 34.81 -51.41 24.07
C ARG A 35 34.79 -49.92 24.45
N SER A 36 35.58 -49.51 25.44
CA SER A 36 35.69 -48.11 25.85
C SER A 36 36.31 -47.26 24.75
N GLN A 37 37.42 -47.70 24.15
CA GLN A 37 38.05 -47.01 23.02
C GLN A 37 37.14 -46.95 21.79
N GLY A 38 36.41 -48.04 21.48
CA GLY A 38 35.41 -48.04 20.42
C GLY A 38 34.28 -47.03 20.69
N THR A 39 33.81 -46.94 21.93
CA THR A 39 32.78 -45.97 22.34
C THR A 39 33.28 -44.52 22.21
N VAL A 40 34.50 -44.24 22.67
CA VAL A 40 35.13 -42.90 22.56
C VAL A 40 35.32 -42.50 21.10
N SER A 41 35.78 -43.42 20.24
CA SER A 41 35.93 -43.18 18.81
C SER A 41 34.57 -42.86 18.15
N LEU A 42 33.52 -43.61 18.47
CA LEU A 42 32.18 -43.34 17.95
C LEU A 42 31.62 -41.98 18.42
N LEU A 43 31.86 -41.60 19.68
CA LEU A 43 31.48 -40.29 20.22
C LEU A 43 32.23 -39.17 19.50
N GLN A 44 33.56 -39.30 19.35
CA GLN A 44 34.38 -38.32 18.63
C GLN A 44 33.92 -38.16 17.17
N THR A 45 33.59 -39.25 16.48
CA THR A 45 33.08 -39.19 15.11
C THR A 45 31.71 -38.52 15.05
N ASN A 46 30.80 -38.82 15.99
CA ASN A 46 29.50 -38.15 16.06
C ASN A 46 29.65 -36.64 16.34
N ASP A 47 30.50 -36.27 17.28
CA ASP A 47 30.75 -34.87 17.62
C ASP A 47 31.37 -34.11 16.44
N ARG A 48 32.30 -34.76 15.72
CA ARG A 48 32.88 -34.21 14.48
C ARG A 48 31.82 -34.02 13.39
N LEU A 49 30.96 -35.01 13.16
CA LEU A 49 29.89 -34.92 12.17
C LEU A 49 28.90 -33.79 12.51
N ARG A 50 28.54 -33.66 13.79
CA ARG A 50 27.68 -32.56 14.29
C ARG A 50 28.33 -31.20 14.10
N ALA A 51 29.60 -31.05 14.49
CA ALA A 51 30.34 -29.79 14.30
C ALA A 51 30.44 -29.42 12.82
N THR A 52 30.68 -30.41 11.95
CA THR A 52 30.76 -30.21 10.50
C THR A 52 29.40 -29.82 9.90
N ALA A 53 28.31 -30.48 10.31
CA ALA A 53 26.95 -30.13 9.90
C ALA A 53 26.57 -28.71 10.33
N ARG A 54 26.93 -28.31 11.57
CA ARG A 54 26.75 -26.93 12.05
C ARG A 54 27.55 -25.92 11.23
N GLN A 55 28.81 -26.21 10.93
CA GLN A 55 29.63 -25.34 10.08
C GLN A 55 29.06 -25.23 8.66
N ALA A 56 28.54 -26.31 8.10
CA ALA A 56 27.85 -26.30 6.80
C ALA A 56 26.59 -25.42 6.85
N ALA A 57 25.80 -25.51 7.93
CA ALA A 57 24.62 -24.66 8.12
C ALA A 57 25.00 -23.17 8.23
N LEU A 58 26.02 -22.82 9.02
CA LEU A 58 26.53 -21.45 9.14
C LEU A 58 27.05 -20.92 7.79
N THR A 59 27.73 -21.77 7.02
CA THR A 59 28.20 -21.44 5.67
C THR A 59 27.02 -21.16 4.74
N GLY A 60 26.00 -22.03 4.74
CA GLY A 60 24.77 -21.82 3.97
C GLY A 60 24.05 -20.54 4.37
N MET A 61 24.02 -20.18 5.65
CA MET A 61 23.40 -18.93 6.10
C MET A 61 24.19 -17.68 5.68
N ALA A 62 25.53 -17.74 5.70
CA ALA A 62 26.37 -16.66 5.16
C ALA A 62 26.15 -16.48 3.65
N VAL A 63 26.02 -17.58 2.91
CA VAL A 63 25.65 -17.56 1.47
C VAL A 63 24.26 -16.97 1.30
N ALA A 64 23.26 -17.45 2.03
CA ALA A 64 21.89 -16.95 1.95
C ALA A 64 21.82 -15.43 2.20
N ARG A 65 22.46 -14.94 3.26
CA ARG A 65 22.52 -13.51 3.57
C ARG A 65 23.17 -12.72 2.44
N ARG A 66 24.27 -13.21 1.86
CA ARG A 66 24.91 -12.53 0.73
C ARG A 66 23.99 -12.51 -0.49
N THR A 67 23.44 -13.66 -0.87
CA THR A 67 22.57 -13.81 -2.05
C THR A 67 21.34 -12.91 -1.97
N LEU A 68 20.73 -12.75 -0.79
CA LEU A 68 19.57 -11.87 -0.60
C LEU A 68 19.82 -10.40 -1.00
N HIS A 69 21.08 -9.96 -0.97
CA HIS A 69 21.49 -8.60 -1.34
C HIS A 69 21.94 -8.45 -2.80
N THR A 70 21.74 -9.48 -3.61
CA THR A 70 22.16 -9.51 -5.02
C THR A 70 20.97 -9.75 -5.94
N ALA A 71 21.11 -9.37 -7.21
CA ALA A 71 20.11 -9.62 -8.25
C ALA A 71 19.91 -11.12 -8.55
N ASP A 72 20.89 -11.98 -8.19
CA ASP A 72 20.86 -13.42 -8.42
C ASP A 72 19.98 -14.19 -7.41
N TRP A 73 19.33 -13.49 -6.47
CA TRP A 73 18.43 -14.15 -5.53
C TRP A 73 17.25 -14.79 -6.28
N PRO A 74 17.04 -16.12 -6.16
CA PRO A 74 15.98 -16.83 -6.87
C PRO A 74 14.55 -16.45 -6.44
N GLY A 75 14.41 -15.68 -5.35
CA GLY A 75 13.13 -15.22 -4.82
C GLY A 75 12.64 -16.00 -3.59
N ALA A 76 11.52 -15.57 -3.06
CA ALA A 76 10.82 -16.25 -1.99
C ALA A 76 10.22 -17.57 -2.47
N ASP A 77 10.02 -18.49 -1.54
CA ASP A 77 9.51 -19.85 -1.77
C ASP A 77 10.40 -20.69 -2.71
N SER A 78 11.68 -20.30 -2.82
CA SER A 78 12.72 -21.00 -3.58
C SER A 78 13.72 -21.69 -2.65
N THR A 79 14.56 -22.55 -3.24
CA THR A 79 15.64 -23.23 -2.53
C THR A 79 16.98 -23.05 -3.22
N LEU A 80 18.04 -23.03 -2.43
CA LEU A 80 19.42 -23.01 -2.92
C LEU A 80 20.21 -24.10 -2.23
N THR A 81 20.97 -24.88 -2.99
CA THR A 81 21.84 -25.92 -2.47
C THR A 81 23.30 -25.58 -2.75
N GLY A 82 24.19 -26.06 -1.89
CA GLY A 82 25.62 -25.91 -2.11
C GLY A 82 26.44 -26.88 -1.26
N SER A 83 27.73 -26.89 -1.52
CA SER A 83 28.71 -27.70 -0.80
C SER A 83 29.54 -26.81 0.12
N ALA A 84 29.80 -27.29 1.34
CA ALA A 84 30.77 -26.74 2.28
C ALA A 84 32.04 -27.60 2.38
N GLY A 85 32.14 -28.66 1.56
CA GLY A 85 33.24 -29.62 1.52
C GLY A 85 32.84 -30.95 0.88
N PRO A 86 33.76 -31.92 0.76
CA PRO A 86 33.51 -33.19 0.05
C PRO A 86 32.35 -34.03 0.61
N HIS A 87 32.11 -33.92 1.92
CA HIS A 87 31.06 -34.66 2.64
C HIS A 87 30.16 -33.74 3.47
N ALA A 88 30.13 -32.46 3.12
CA ALA A 88 29.34 -31.44 3.81
C ALA A 88 28.57 -30.60 2.79
N SER A 89 27.27 -30.49 2.97
CA SER A 89 26.38 -29.74 2.09
C SER A 89 25.39 -28.92 2.90
N TYR A 90 24.76 -27.95 2.25
CA TYR A 90 23.69 -27.17 2.83
C TYR A 90 22.52 -27.02 1.85
N LEU A 91 21.33 -26.94 2.41
CA LEU A 91 20.08 -26.58 1.74
C LEU A 91 19.54 -25.33 2.41
N ILE A 92 19.34 -24.28 1.63
CA ILE A 92 18.73 -23.02 2.03
C ILE A 92 17.30 -23.01 1.47
N GLN A 93 16.34 -22.62 2.28
CA GLN A 93 14.94 -22.43 1.91
C GLN A 93 14.55 -21.00 2.26
N PHE A 94 14.02 -20.27 1.28
CA PHE A 94 13.49 -18.93 1.46
C PHE A 94 11.97 -19.04 1.56
N THR A 95 11.34 -18.45 2.56
CA THR A 95 9.88 -18.48 2.72
C THR A 95 9.37 -17.09 3.08
N THR A 96 8.32 -16.65 2.41
CA THR A 96 7.71 -15.34 2.70
C THR A 96 7.12 -15.33 4.10
N GLY A 97 7.35 -14.25 4.84
CA GLY A 97 6.77 -14.02 6.15
C GLY A 97 7.64 -14.41 7.32
N ASP A 98 7.05 -14.29 8.51
CA ASP A 98 7.60 -14.71 9.79
C ASP A 98 6.60 -15.66 10.46
N PRO A 99 6.93 -16.94 10.67
CA PRO A 99 6.00 -17.90 11.25
C PRO A 99 5.64 -17.61 12.71
N ALA A 100 6.37 -16.72 13.38
CA ALA A 100 6.04 -16.30 14.75
C ALA A 100 4.98 -15.21 14.80
N LEU A 101 4.65 -14.55 13.68
CA LEU A 101 3.62 -13.52 13.64
C LEU A 101 2.25 -14.16 13.41
N THR A 102 1.38 -13.98 14.40
CA THR A 102 -0.04 -14.31 14.34
C THR A 102 -0.86 -13.08 13.97
N PRO A 103 -2.11 -13.25 13.49
CA PRO A 103 -2.98 -12.11 13.17
C PRO A 103 -3.28 -11.15 14.34
N ALA A 104 -3.02 -11.57 15.59
CA ALA A 104 -3.20 -10.73 16.76
C ALA A 104 -1.96 -9.86 17.07
N ASP A 105 -0.82 -10.13 16.43
CA ASP A 105 0.40 -9.37 16.67
C ASP A 105 0.37 -8.00 15.99
N PRO A 106 0.82 -6.92 16.66
CA PRO A 106 0.83 -5.58 16.08
C PRO A 106 1.73 -5.47 14.84
N ASP A 107 2.73 -6.35 14.74
CA ASP A 107 3.66 -6.46 13.62
C ASP A 107 3.12 -7.33 12.46
N PHE A 108 1.94 -7.93 12.59
CA PHE A 108 1.38 -8.77 11.53
C PHE A 108 1.25 -8.07 10.16
N PRO A 109 0.96 -6.76 10.07
CA PRO A 109 1.02 -6.03 8.80
C PRO A 109 2.39 -6.04 8.11
N ASP A 110 3.47 -6.27 8.86
CA ASP A 110 4.83 -6.40 8.31
C ASP A 110 5.13 -7.78 7.72
N TYR A 111 4.28 -8.79 7.96
CA TYR A 111 4.45 -10.15 7.45
C TYR A 111 4.90 -10.23 5.99
N PRO A 112 4.25 -9.56 5.01
CA PRO A 112 4.62 -9.69 3.61
C PRO A 112 5.96 -9.02 3.25
N TYR A 113 6.51 -8.19 4.15
CA TYR A 113 7.82 -7.55 4.03
C TYR A 113 8.92 -8.30 4.79
N ARG A 114 8.59 -9.43 5.45
CA ARG A 114 9.55 -10.31 6.12
C ARG A 114 9.83 -11.54 5.27
N LEU A 115 11.03 -12.09 5.44
CA LEU A 115 11.49 -13.30 4.79
C LEU A 115 12.15 -14.20 5.83
N THR A 116 11.66 -15.42 5.95
CA THR A 116 12.28 -16.46 6.77
C THR A 116 13.24 -17.27 5.91
N VAL A 117 14.50 -17.34 6.34
CA VAL A 117 15.54 -18.17 5.74
C VAL A 117 15.80 -19.34 6.65
N GLN A 118 15.54 -20.56 6.19
CA GLN A 118 15.89 -21.79 6.89
C GLN A 118 17.06 -22.46 6.19
N VAL A 119 18.07 -22.86 6.95
CA VAL A 119 19.26 -23.53 6.44
C VAL A 119 19.43 -24.87 7.15
N THR A 120 19.46 -25.94 6.37
CA THR A 120 19.80 -27.28 6.83
C THR A 120 21.19 -27.62 6.35
N GLY A 121 22.15 -27.70 7.26
CA GLY A 121 23.50 -28.23 7.00
C GLY A 121 23.53 -29.73 7.25
N SER A 122 24.19 -30.47 6.37
CA SER A 122 24.30 -31.93 6.43
C SER A 122 25.77 -32.34 6.33
N SER A 123 26.18 -33.33 7.13
CA SER A 123 27.49 -33.96 7.03
C SER A 123 27.34 -35.48 7.07
N ALA A 124 27.96 -36.18 6.13
CA ALA A 124 27.96 -37.64 6.05
C ALA A 124 29.35 -38.20 6.39
N ASP A 125 29.38 -39.37 7.05
CA ASP A 125 30.62 -40.10 7.28
C ASP A 125 31.21 -40.57 5.93
N PRO A 126 32.50 -40.31 5.62
CA PRO A 126 33.13 -40.75 4.38
C PRO A 126 33.13 -42.27 4.21
N THR A 127 33.10 -43.01 5.32
CA THR A 127 33.18 -44.48 5.34
C THR A 127 31.82 -45.16 5.37
N ASP A 128 30.79 -44.46 5.83
CA ASP A 128 29.40 -44.92 5.81
C ASP A 128 28.46 -43.72 5.56
N PRO A 129 28.08 -43.46 4.28
CA PRO A 129 27.21 -42.36 3.94
C PRO A 129 25.82 -42.40 4.60
N GLN A 130 25.39 -43.54 5.17
CA GLN A 130 24.14 -43.62 5.91
C GLN A 130 24.24 -43.00 7.32
N ARG A 131 25.46 -42.86 7.85
CA ARG A 131 25.72 -42.12 9.09
C ARG A 131 25.88 -40.64 8.78
N ALA A 132 24.78 -39.91 8.90
CA ALA A 132 24.75 -38.47 8.68
C ALA A 132 24.30 -37.69 9.92
N ALA A 133 24.84 -36.49 10.09
CA ALA A 133 24.37 -35.50 11.05
C ALA A 133 23.77 -34.31 10.29
N THR A 134 22.69 -33.74 10.83
CA THR A 134 22.04 -32.54 10.27
C THR A 134 21.94 -31.46 11.35
N GLN A 135 22.05 -30.20 10.94
CA GLN A 135 21.84 -29.04 11.81
C GLN A 135 20.92 -28.04 11.09
N ARG A 136 19.93 -27.50 11.81
CA ARG A 136 19.04 -26.47 11.31
C ARG A 136 19.32 -25.13 11.96
N LEU A 137 19.29 -24.09 11.14
CA LEU A 137 19.37 -22.68 11.53
C LEU A 137 18.24 -21.94 10.83
N ALA A 138 17.66 -20.95 11.49
CA ALA A 138 16.69 -20.06 10.87
C ALA A 138 17.01 -18.59 11.18
N ALA A 139 16.73 -17.72 10.23
CA ALA A 139 16.84 -16.28 10.40
C ALA A 139 15.63 -15.60 9.75
N VAL A 140 15.16 -14.51 10.37
CA VAL A 140 14.09 -13.68 9.80
C VAL A 140 14.68 -12.34 9.41
N PHE A 141 14.46 -11.95 8.16
CA PHE A 141 14.90 -10.69 7.59
C PHE A 141 13.70 -9.81 7.28
N ARG A 142 13.85 -8.48 7.39
CA ARG A 142 12.88 -7.48 6.96
C ARG A 142 13.40 -6.70 5.77
N LEU A 143 12.56 -6.46 4.78
CA LEU A 143 12.91 -5.61 3.64
C LEU A 143 13.17 -4.17 4.12
N THR A 144 14.32 -3.62 3.76
CA THR A 144 14.64 -2.20 3.90
C THR A 144 14.37 -1.52 2.56
N ALA A 145 13.16 -0.97 2.39
CA ALA A 145 12.73 -0.34 1.15
C ALA A 145 13.58 0.91 0.85
N ARG A 146 14.45 0.88 -0.17
CA ARG A 146 15.29 2.04 -0.54
C ARG A 146 14.86 2.76 -1.80
N ALA A 147 14.11 2.09 -2.67
CA ALA A 147 13.59 2.68 -3.91
C ALA A 147 12.21 2.12 -4.26
N LEU A 148 11.45 2.90 -5.02
CA LEU A 148 10.19 2.49 -5.65
C LEU A 148 10.43 2.24 -7.14
N ALA A 149 9.58 1.42 -7.74
CA ALA A 149 9.57 1.26 -9.19
C ALA A 149 9.35 2.60 -9.91
N SER A 150 9.75 2.67 -11.17
CA SER A 150 9.61 3.90 -11.96
C SER A 150 8.14 4.26 -12.18
N GLU A 151 7.81 5.52 -11.94
CA GLU A 151 6.47 6.06 -12.16
C GLU A 151 6.26 6.46 -13.63
N PRO A 152 5.01 6.59 -14.10
CA PRO A 152 4.73 7.13 -15.43
C PRO A 152 5.33 8.53 -15.64
N PRO A 153 5.58 8.95 -16.89
CA PRO A 153 5.95 10.32 -17.19
C PRO A 153 4.98 11.33 -16.58
N LEU A 154 5.50 12.48 -16.15
CA LEU A 154 4.73 13.59 -15.54
C LEU A 154 4.09 13.28 -14.18
N TRP A 155 4.38 12.14 -13.55
CA TRP A 155 3.82 11.81 -12.24
C TRP A 155 4.14 12.84 -11.15
N GLU A 156 5.38 13.34 -11.13
CA GLU A 156 5.78 14.41 -10.22
C GLU A 156 4.98 15.69 -10.44
N THR A 157 4.63 16.01 -11.70
CA THR A 157 3.74 17.14 -12.02
C THR A 157 2.33 16.87 -11.49
N ILE A 158 1.76 15.70 -11.78
CA ILE A 158 0.37 15.35 -11.40
C ILE A 158 0.16 15.41 -9.89
N SER A 159 1.11 14.86 -9.13
CA SER A 159 1.02 14.74 -7.67
C SER A 159 1.16 16.07 -6.91
N ARG A 160 1.57 17.16 -7.57
CA ARG A 160 1.67 18.50 -6.95
C ARG A 160 0.33 19.23 -6.82
N TYR A 161 -0.70 18.82 -7.56
CA TYR A 161 -1.99 19.51 -7.58
C TYR A 161 -3.04 18.75 -6.76
N THR A 162 -3.91 19.48 -6.06
CA THR A 162 -5.12 18.90 -5.47
C THR A 162 -6.08 18.43 -6.56
N PHE A 163 -6.19 19.19 -7.65
CA PHE A 163 -6.92 18.77 -8.85
C PHE A 163 -6.04 18.93 -10.09
N PHE A 164 -5.84 17.83 -10.81
CA PHE A 164 -5.15 17.81 -12.09
C PHE A 164 -6.08 17.31 -13.20
N GLN A 165 -6.30 18.15 -14.21
CA GLN A 165 -7.06 17.76 -15.38
C GLN A 165 -6.15 16.98 -16.35
N SER A 166 -6.48 15.73 -16.70
CA SER A 166 -5.60 14.88 -17.52
C SER A 166 -5.65 15.18 -19.03
N LYS A 167 -6.74 15.80 -19.51
CA LYS A 167 -6.93 16.20 -20.91
C LYS A 167 -7.66 17.55 -21.02
N ALA A 168 -7.61 18.10 -22.22
CA ALA A 168 -8.14 19.38 -22.66
C ALA A 168 -9.69 19.54 -22.69
N ASP A 169 -10.45 18.85 -21.85
CA ASP A 169 -11.91 18.90 -21.87
C ASP A 169 -12.48 20.08 -21.05
N THR A 170 -13.79 20.31 -21.11
CA THR A 170 -14.45 21.35 -20.31
C THR A 170 -14.73 20.88 -18.88
N THR A 171 -14.19 21.60 -17.90
CA THR A 171 -14.52 21.46 -16.47
C THR A 171 -15.67 22.39 -16.11
N VAL A 172 -16.72 21.86 -15.49
CA VAL A 172 -17.92 22.62 -15.08
C VAL A 172 -18.03 22.59 -13.56
N LEU A 173 -18.00 23.75 -12.93
CA LEU A 173 -18.07 23.91 -11.47
C LEU A 173 -19.27 24.79 -11.10
N ASN A 174 -20.39 24.22 -10.66
CA ASN A 174 -21.51 25.01 -10.15
C ASN A 174 -21.44 25.16 -8.63
N VAL A 175 -21.84 26.33 -8.14
CA VAL A 175 -21.92 26.62 -6.70
C VAL A 175 -23.12 25.89 -6.05
N PRO A 176 -23.02 25.53 -4.76
CA PRO A 176 -21.83 25.60 -3.91
C PRO A 176 -20.92 24.38 -4.10
N CYS A 177 -19.62 24.63 -4.31
CA CYS A 177 -18.55 23.63 -4.33
C CYS A 177 -17.23 24.30 -3.95
N GLY A 178 -16.21 23.51 -3.61
CA GLY A 178 -14.89 24.03 -3.25
C GLY A 178 -13.77 23.11 -3.69
N ILE A 179 -12.75 23.66 -4.35
CA ILE A 179 -11.49 22.97 -4.60
C ILE A 179 -10.39 23.79 -3.93
N GLU A 180 -9.71 23.16 -2.98
CA GLU A 180 -8.70 23.79 -2.15
C GLU A 180 -7.29 23.45 -2.60
N GLY A 181 -6.39 24.43 -2.53
CA GLY A 181 -5.01 24.25 -2.94
C GLY A 181 -4.80 24.33 -4.47
N PRO A 182 -3.64 23.87 -4.97
CA PRO A 182 -3.24 24.04 -6.36
C PRO A 182 -4.10 23.24 -7.34
N VAL A 183 -4.51 23.89 -8.44
CA VAL A 183 -5.33 23.31 -9.50
C VAL A 183 -4.66 23.46 -10.86
N ARG A 184 -4.61 22.38 -11.63
CA ARG A 184 -4.19 22.39 -13.04
C ARG A 184 -5.36 22.07 -13.96
N LEU A 185 -5.75 23.02 -14.79
CA LEU A 185 -6.75 22.84 -15.85
C LEU A 185 -6.05 22.78 -17.21
N GLN A 186 -6.47 21.85 -18.06
CA GLN A 186 -5.96 21.73 -19.43
C GLN A 186 -6.94 22.23 -20.49
N GLY A 187 -8.23 22.32 -20.15
CA GLY A 187 -9.26 22.79 -21.06
C GLY A 187 -10.01 24.02 -20.54
N ARG A 188 -11.24 24.18 -21.01
CA ARG A 188 -12.09 25.31 -20.65
C ARG A 188 -12.67 25.14 -19.25
N LEU A 189 -12.79 26.22 -18.48
CA LEU A 189 -13.54 26.27 -17.24
C LEU A 189 -14.90 26.95 -17.46
N GLU A 190 -15.97 26.30 -17.01
CA GLU A 190 -17.31 26.87 -16.90
C GLU A 190 -17.67 27.02 -15.42
N LEU A 191 -17.42 28.22 -14.89
CA LEU A 191 -17.63 28.52 -13.48
C LEU A 191 -19.06 29.02 -13.22
N ALA A 192 -19.90 28.16 -12.67
CA ALA A 192 -21.27 28.44 -12.27
C ALA A 192 -22.15 28.98 -13.43
N GLU A 193 -21.95 28.45 -14.63
CA GLU A 193 -22.74 28.81 -15.81
C GLU A 193 -24.07 28.04 -15.90
N GLY A 194 -24.23 26.95 -15.13
CA GLY A 194 -25.42 26.12 -15.13
C GLY A 194 -26.62 26.67 -14.34
N LEU A 195 -26.51 27.84 -13.71
CA LEU A 195 -27.54 28.39 -12.82
C LEU A 195 -28.53 29.37 -13.48
N HIS A 196 -28.41 29.63 -14.79
CA HIS A 196 -29.30 30.53 -15.56
C HIS A 196 -29.48 31.94 -14.97
N TRP A 197 -28.61 32.37 -14.05
CA TRP A 197 -28.58 33.73 -13.50
C TRP A 197 -28.08 34.77 -14.51
N SER A 198 -28.41 36.04 -14.26
CA SER A 198 -27.84 37.16 -15.02
C SER A 198 -26.35 37.30 -14.74
N THR A 199 -25.59 37.87 -15.70
CA THR A 199 -24.16 38.14 -15.52
C THR A 199 -23.87 38.96 -14.26
N ALA A 200 -24.72 39.95 -13.95
CA ALA A 200 -24.57 40.80 -12.78
C ALA A 200 -24.76 40.00 -11.46
N ALA A 201 -25.77 39.13 -11.39
CA ALA A 201 -26.01 38.29 -10.23
C ALA A 201 -24.86 37.29 -10.01
N ARG A 202 -24.40 36.64 -11.09
CA ARG A 202 -23.23 35.75 -11.08
C ARG A 202 -21.98 36.43 -10.54
N GLN A 203 -21.63 37.57 -11.14
CA GLN A 203 -20.43 38.30 -10.78
C GLN A 203 -20.52 38.79 -9.33
N ARG A 204 -21.66 39.35 -8.93
CA ARG A 204 -21.85 39.80 -7.54
C ARG A 204 -21.72 38.66 -6.55
N TYR A 205 -22.32 37.50 -6.83
CA TYR A 205 -22.23 36.33 -5.98
C TYR A 205 -20.77 35.90 -5.76
N LEU A 206 -20.02 35.70 -6.85
CA LEU A 206 -18.64 35.21 -6.77
C LEU A 206 -17.67 36.22 -6.15
N VAL A 207 -17.85 37.52 -6.42
CA VAL A 207 -17.07 38.60 -5.78
C VAL A 207 -17.37 38.68 -4.29
N ASP A 208 -18.64 38.60 -3.90
CA ASP A 208 -19.03 38.68 -2.50
C ASP A 208 -18.59 37.44 -1.71
N LEU A 209 -18.41 36.26 -2.33
CA LEU A 209 -17.75 35.13 -1.66
C LEU A 209 -16.31 35.47 -1.24
N ASN A 210 -15.54 36.18 -2.07
CA ASN A 210 -14.19 36.63 -1.67
C ASN A 210 -14.25 37.72 -0.59
N ARG A 211 -15.24 38.63 -0.65
CA ARG A 211 -15.45 39.62 0.42
C ARG A 211 -15.82 38.96 1.75
N MET A 212 -16.67 37.93 1.71
CA MET A 212 -17.02 37.12 2.88
C MET A 212 -15.79 36.42 3.46
N ARG A 213 -14.92 35.83 2.62
CA ARG A 213 -13.64 35.24 3.04
C ARG A 213 -12.79 36.26 3.80
N ARG A 214 -12.63 37.47 3.27
CA ARG A 214 -11.85 38.55 3.92
C ARG A 214 -12.46 39.04 5.23
N ALA A 215 -13.78 38.96 5.38
CA ALA A 215 -14.48 39.44 6.56
C ALA A 215 -14.62 38.38 7.67
N THR A 216 -14.61 37.09 7.34
CA THR A 216 -14.98 36.01 8.26
C THR A 216 -13.96 34.87 8.36
N ASP A 217 -12.89 34.91 7.58
CA ASP A 217 -11.90 33.84 7.38
C ASP A 217 -12.49 32.50 6.88
N ARG A 218 -13.78 32.47 6.49
CA ARG A 218 -14.41 31.30 5.88
C ARG A 218 -14.36 31.41 4.36
N ASP A 219 -13.56 30.58 3.73
CA ASP A 219 -13.48 30.53 2.27
C ASP A 219 -14.55 29.57 1.69
N GLN A 220 -15.52 30.15 0.98
CA GLN A 220 -16.60 29.43 0.31
C GLN A 220 -16.49 29.55 -1.23
N ARG A 221 -15.35 30.05 -1.73
CA ARG A 221 -15.09 30.16 -3.16
C ARG A 221 -14.95 28.76 -3.80
N PRO A 222 -15.40 28.57 -5.06
CA PRO A 222 -15.14 27.34 -5.80
C PRO A 222 -13.68 26.95 -5.97
N LEU A 223 -12.78 27.93 -5.99
CA LEU A 223 -11.34 27.75 -6.15
C LEU A 223 -10.66 28.64 -5.11
N THR A 224 -9.87 28.06 -4.21
CA THR A 224 -9.25 28.80 -3.10
C THR A 224 -7.74 28.98 -3.25
N GLY A 225 -7.07 28.07 -3.97
CA GLY A 225 -5.62 28.10 -4.23
C GLY A 225 -5.25 28.55 -5.65
N PRO A 226 -3.95 28.44 -6.02
CA PRO A 226 -3.48 28.86 -7.34
C PRO A 226 -4.03 27.95 -8.45
N VAL A 227 -4.32 28.55 -9.61
CA VAL A 227 -4.87 27.85 -10.78
C VAL A 227 -3.97 28.07 -11.98
N GLU A 228 -3.47 26.97 -12.52
CA GLU A 228 -2.72 26.96 -13.76
C GLU A 228 -3.64 26.51 -14.90
N MET A 229 -3.86 27.37 -15.88
CA MET A 229 -4.81 27.09 -16.97
C MET A 229 -4.39 27.78 -18.27
N PRO A 230 -4.72 27.21 -19.44
CA PRO A 230 -4.43 27.83 -20.73
C PRO A 230 -5.36 29.01 -20.98
N PHE A 231 -4.81 30.24 -21.04
CA PHE A 231 -5.59 31.48 -21.18
C PHE A 231 -6.24 31.61 -22.56
N ASP A 232 -5.62 31.07 -23.61
CA ASP A 232 -6.15 31.04 -24.98
C ASP A 232 -7.48 30.25 -25.10
N ARG A 233 -7.82 29.45 -24.09
CA ARG A 233 -9.06 28.68 -24.00
C ARG A 233 -10.11 29.26 -23.06
N GLN A 234 -9.77 30.33 -22.33
CA GLN A 234 -10.69 31.01 -21.43
C GLN A 234 -11.27 32.28 -22.06
N SER A 235 -12.44 32.70 -21.59
CA SER A 235 -12.93 34.04 -21.90
C SER A 235 -12.20 35.07 -21.05
N ALA A 236 -11.92 36.25 -21.63
CA ALA A 236 -11.30 37.35 -20.89
C ALA A 236 -12.11 37.74 -19.63
N GLY A 237 -13.44 37.66 -19.71
CA GLY A 237 -14.32 37.92 -18.57
C GLY A 237 -14.16 36.90 -17.43
N LEU A 238 -13.93 35.61 -17.74
CA LEU A 238 -13.68 34.60 -16.73
C LEU A 238 -12.32 34.80 -16.04
N VAL A 239 -11.27 35.09 -16.82
CA VAL A 239 -9.93 35.37 -16.28
C VAL A 239 -9.99 36.57 -15.33
N ALA A 240 -10.58 37.67 -15.76
CA ALA A 240 -10.74 38.87 -14.92
C ALA A 240 -11.59 38.60 -13.67
N LEU A 241 -12.65 37.79 -13.77
CA LEU A 241 -13.47 37.40 -12.63
C LEU A 241 -12.67 36.60 -11.58
N LEU A 242 -11.86 35.65 -12.02
CA LEU A 242 -11.02 34.84 -11.15
C LEU A 242 -9.93 35.68 -10.48
N GLU A 243 -9.19 36.44 -11.26
CA GLU A 243 -8.04 37.23 -10.78
C GLU A 243 -8.48 38.43 -9.92
N GLN A 244 -9.40 39.25 -10.41
CA GLN A 244 -9.77 40.51 -9.76
C GLN A 244 -10.98 40.37 -8.83
N GLY A 245 -11.94 39.54 -9.22
CA GLY A 245 -13.18 39.38 -8.45
C GLY A 245 -13.02 38.40 -7.30
N MET A 246 -12.45 37.23 -7.61
CA MET A 246 -12.25 36.16 -6.64
C MET A 246 -10.87 36.19 -5.99
N GLU A 247 -9.87 36.87 -6.55
CA GLU A 247 -8.48 36.89 -6.05
C GLU A 247 -7.86 35.49 -6.00
N VAL A 248 -8.01 34.77 -7.11
CA VAL A 248 -7.33 33.51 -7.37
C VAL A 248 -6.04 33.82 -8.14
N SER A 249 -4.91 33.26 -7.69
CA SER A 249 -3.64 33.39 -8.42
C SER A 249 -3.69 32.55 -9.69
N LEU A 250 -3.43 33.17 -10.85
CA LEU A 250 -3.51 32.50 -12.14
C LEU A 250 -2.14 32.46 -12.81
N THR A 251 -1.84 31.33 -13.44
CA THR A 251 -0.68 31.18 -14.34
C THR A 251 -1.16 30.65 -15.68
N ASP A 252 -0.74 31.29 -16.76
CA ASP A 252 -0.95 30.77 -18.11
C ASP A 252 0.02 29.63 -18.37
N GLU A 253 -0.52 28.44 -18.60
CA GLU A 253 0.29 27.23 -18.80
C GLU A 253 -0.34 26.38 -19.92
N PRO A 254 0.40 26.07 -20.99
CA PRO A 254 -0.14 25.37 -22.15
C PRO A 254 -0.57 23.93 -21.82
N PRO A 255 -1.62 23.40 -22.48
CA PRO A 255 -2.13 22.06 -22.20
C PRO A 255 -1.04 20.99 -22.43
N THR A 256 -0.88 20.09 -21.47
CA THR A 256 0.06 18.96 -21.56
C THR A 256 -0.69 17.65 -21.27
N ALA A 257 -1.14 16.99 -22.34
CA ALA A 257 -1.96 15.78 -22.21
C ALA A 257 -1.20 14.68 -21.46
N VAL A 258 -1.85 14.09 -20.47
CA VAL A 258 -1.32 12.96 -19.72
C VAL A 258 -2.10 11.70 -20.08
N SER A 259 -1.38 10.63 -20.42
CA SER A 259 -1.96 9.30 -20.60
C SER A 259 -1.60 8.41 -19.42
N LEU A 260 -2.40 8.47 -18.35
CA LEU A 260 -2.42 7.43 -17.32
C LEU A 260 -3.47 6.38 -17.71
N ARG A 261 -3.13 5.10 -17.54
CA ARG A 261 -4.07 4.01 -17.80
C ARG A 261 -4.15 3.04 -16.63
N PRO A 262 -5.35 2.57 -16.24
CA PRO A 262 -5.55 1.59 -15.16
C PRO A 262 -4.88 0.24 -15.38
N ASP A 263 -4.43 -0.03 -16.61
CA ASP A 263 -3.68 -1.21 -17.06
C ASP A 263 -2.54 -1.55 -16.09
N GLY A 264 -1.99 -0.52 -15.42
CA GLY A 264 -1.01 -0.59 -14.32
C GLY A 264 -1.31 -1.60 -13.23
N PHE A 265 -2.59 -1.89 -13.00
CA PHE A 265 -3.04 -2.76 -11.93
C PHE A 265 -3.47 -4.12 -12.50
N ALA A 266 -2.49 -5.03 -12.58
CA ALA A 266 -2.71 -6.42 -12.96
C ALA A 266 -3.54 -7.19 -11.92
N ASP A 267 -4.13 -8.32 -12.33
CA ASP A 267 -4.86 -9.24 -11.44
C ASP A 267 -3.93 -9.92 -10.40
N SER A 268 -2.62 -9.82 -10.60
CA SER A 268 -1.59 -10.26 -9.68
C SER A 268 -0.50 -9.19 -9.48
N TYR A 269 0.22 -9.30 -8.37
CA TYR A 269 1.28 -8.35 -8.03
C TYR A 269 2.31 -8.94 -7.08
N GLN A 270 3.48 -8.29 -7.03
CA GLN A 270 4.53 -8.55 -6.06
C GLN A 270 4.87 -7.23 -5.34
N LEU A 271 5.33 -7.33 -4.11
CA LEU A 271 5.78 -6.16 -3.34
C LEU A 271 7.22 -5.76 -3.69
N TYR A 272 8.05 -6.73 -4.02
CA TYR A 272 9.45 -6.59 -4.40
C TYR A 272 9.85 -7.71 -5.37
N PRO A 273 10.89 -7.54 -6.20
CA PRO A 273 11.38 -8.58 -7.11
C PRO A 273 11.65 -9.89 -6.38
N GLY A 274 11.20 -10.99 -6.96
CA GLY A 274 11.35 -12.33 -6.37
C GLY A 274 10.43 -12.60 -5.17
N GLY A 275 9.64 -11.64 -4.67
CA GLY A 275 8.71 -11.88 -3.57
C GLY A 275 7.51 -12.75 -3.94
N LYS A 276 6.70 -13.13 -2.94
CA LYS A 276 5.44 -13.84 -3.16
C LYS A 276 4.54 -13.09 -4.14
N VAL A 277 3.94 -13.84 -5.07
CA VAL A 277 2.90 -13.31 -5.97
C VAL A 277 1.56 -13.34 -5.25
N TYR A 278 0.96 -12.16 -5.10
CA TYR A 278 -0.37 -11.98 -4.54
C TYR A 278 -1.40 -11.81 -5.65
N SER A 279 -2.66 -12.14 -5.36
CA SER A 279 -3.79 -11.92 -6.27
C SER A 279 -4.64 -10.76 -5.78
N ALA A 280 -4.99 -9.85 -6.68
CA ALA A 280 -5.98 -8.83 -6.38
C ALA A 280 -7.36 -9.47 -6.19
N GLN A 281 -8.11 -9.02 -5.18
CA GLN A 281 -9.43 -9.58 -4.91
C GLN A 281 -10.44 -9.08 -5.94
N ARG A 282 -11.12 -10.01 -6.63
CA ARG A 282 -12.19 -9.67 -7.59
C ARG A 282 -13.49 -9.33 -6.86
N LEU A 283 -14.12 -8.24 -7.29
CA LEU A 283 -15.40 -7.78 -6.74
C LEU A 283 -16.59 -8.13 -7.65
N GLY A 284 -17.75 -8.29 -7.02
CA GLY A 284 -19.04 -8.28 -7.68
C GLY A 284 -19.45 -6.86 -8.12
N PRO A 285 -20.56 -6.71 -8.87
CA PRO A 285 -21.01 -5.41 -9.37
C PRO A 285 -21.62 -4.50 -8.31
N ILE A 286 -21.95 -5.02 -7.13
CA ILE A 286 -22.66 -4.31 -6.06
C ILE A 286 -21.96 -4.58 -4.74
N LEU A 287 -21.69 -3.54 -3.96
CA LEU A 287 -21.26 -3.62 -2.56
C LEU A 287 -22.26 -2.91 -1.66
N ARG A 288 -22.63 -3.56 -0.55
CA ARG A 288 -23.52 -3.03 0.48
C ARG A 288 -23.18 -3.66 1.83
N ASN A 289 -23.04 -2.86 2.89
CA ASN A 289 -22.69 -3.30 4.23
C ASN A 289 -21.43 -4.19 4.23
N ARG A 290 -20.37 -3.73 3.55
CA ARG A 290 -19.12 -4.47 3.39
C ARG A 290 -17.95 -3.62 3.84
N THR A 291 -17.09 -4.23 4.65
CA THR A 291 -15.77 -3.70 4.97
C THR A 291 -14.74 -4.57 4.26
N LEU A 292 -13.97 -3.95 3.36
CA LEU A 292 -12.87 -4.56 2.63
C LEU A 292 -11.57 -3.93 3.13
N GLN A 293 -10.62 -4.77 3.54
CA GLN A 293 -9.34 -4.34 4.10
C GLN A 293 -8.20 -5.24 3.58
N PRO A 294 -6.95 -4.79 3.68
CA PRO A 294 -5.80 -5.63 3.31
C PRO A 294 -5.70 -6.86 4.20
N ASP A 295 -5.20 -7.93 3.61
CA ASP A 295 -4.83 -9.15 4.31
C ASP A 295 -3.34 -9.42 4.07
N PRO A 296 -2.47 -9.32 5.09
CA PRO A 296 -1.03 -9.57 4.98
C PRO A 296 -0.65 -10.89 4.29
N LEU A 297 -1.50 -11.92 4.35
CA LEU A 297 -1.22 -13.24 3.80
C LEU A 297 -1.59 -13.37 2.31
N THR A 298 -2.70 -12.75 1.89
CA THR A 298 -3.31 -13.01 0.59
C THR A 298 -3.46 -11.76 -0.30
N ASN A 299 -3.64 -10.58 0.30
CA ASN A 299 -3.81 -9.32 -0.41
C ASN A 299 -3.27 -8.14 0.45
N PRO A 300 -1.94 -8.05 0.66
CA PRO A 300 -1.33 -7.11 1.60
C PRO A 300 -1.48 -5.64 1.20
N LEU A 301 -1.68 -5.36 -0.09
CA LEU A 301 -1.92 -4.00 -0.59
C LEU A 301 -3.40 -3.60 -0.52
N GLY A 302 -4.31 -4.54 -0.21
CA GLY A 302 -5.75 -4.30 -0.31
C GLY A 302 -6.17 -3.86 -1.72
N ILE A 303 -5.67 -4.54 -2.76
CA ILE A 303 -6.07 -4.24 -4.13
C ILE A 303 -7.36 -5.00 -4.44
N PHE A 304 -8.41 -4.26 -4.77
CA PHE A 304 -9.71 -4.78 -5.15
C PHE A 304 -9.99 -4.43 -6.61
N VAL A 305 -10.27 -5.44 -7.44
CA VAL A 305 -10.43 -5.26 -8.88
C VAL A 305 -11.85 -5.60 -9.31
N ARG A 306 -12.41 -4.76 -10.18
CA ARG A 306 -13.66 -5.03 -10.89
C ARG A 306 -13.46 -4.80 -12.39
N ARG A 307 -14.11 -5.65 -13.19
CA ARG A 307 -14.33 -5.38 -14.62
C ARG A 307 -15.80 -5.04 -14.85
N GLY A 308 -16.05 -3.95 -15.54
CA GLY A 308 -17.36 -3.31 -15.66
C GLY A 308 -17.75 -2.52 -14.41
N ARG A 309 -18.98 -2.01 -14.44
CA ARG A 309 -19.51 -1.10 -13.43
C ARG A 309 -19.52 -1.71 -12.02
N LEU A 310 -19.34 -0.84 -11.03
CA LEU A 310 -19.47 -1.09 -9.61
C LEU A 310 -20.40 -0.06 -8.94
N ASP A 311 -21.41 -0.54 -8.23
CA ASP A 311 -22.32 0.27 -7.43
C ASP A 311 -22.01 0.12 -5.93
N LEU A 312 -21.72 1.25 -5.27
CA LEU A 312 -21.50 1.33 -3.83
C LEU A 312 -22.78 1.84 -3.14
N TRP A 313 -23.36 0.99 -2.30
CA TRP A 313 -24.52 1.29 -1.47
C TRP A 313 -24.11 1.57 -0.03
N ASP A 314 -25.07 1.53 0.90
CA ASP A 314 -24.88 1.92 2.29
C ASP A 314 -23.81 1.06 2.99
N GLY A 315 -23.07 1.68 3.90
CA GLY A 315 -22.17 0.99 4.82
C GLY A 315 -21.00 0.29 4.14
N VAL A 316 -20.50 0.84 3.03
CA VAL A 316 -19.32 0.31 2.33
C VAL A 316 -18.06 1.02 2.82
N THR A 317 -17.12 0.26 3.38
CA THR A 317 -15.77 0.73 3.70
C THR A 317 -14.75 -0.06 2.90
N ILE A 318 -13.89 0.62 2.15
CA ILE A 318 -12.77 0.01 1.42
C ILE A 318 -11.49 0.70 1.85
N ARG A 319 -10.58 -0.07 2.45
CA ARG A 319 -9.23 0.37 2.80
C ARG A 319 -8.23 -0.30 1.84
N GLY A 320 -7.60 0.49 0.97
CA GLY A 320 -6.68 0.02 -0.07
C GLY A 320 -6.94 0.70 -1.42
N THR A 321 -6.68 -0.03 -2.50
CA THR A 321 -6.83 0.47 -3.88
C THR A 321 -7.98 -0.23 -4.59
N LEU A 322 -9.00 0.52 -4.97
CA LEU A 322 -10.09 0.04 -5.81
C LEU A 322 -9.81 0.35 -7.28
N VAL A 323 -9.72 -0.69 -8.10
CA VAL A 323 -9.45 -0.58 -9.53
C VAL A 323 -10.67 -1.07 -10.29
N VAL A 324 -11.26 -0.20 -11.12
CA VAL A 324 -12.40 -0.54 -11.97
C VAL A 324 -12.01 -0.35 -13.43
N ARG A 325 -12.04 -1.44 -14.19
CA ARG A 325 -11.65 -1.53 -15.59
C ARG A 325 -12.86 -1.86 -16.46
N GLY A 326 -12.84 -1.55 -17.74
CA GLY A 326 -13.97 -1.81 -18.63
C GLY A 326 -14.05 -0.96 -19.89
N ALA A 327 -12.98 -0.24 -20.27
CA ALA A 327 -12.95 0.75 -21.35
C ALA A 327 -14.03 1.85 -21.25
N SER A 328 -15.28 1.52 -21.56
CA SER A 328 -16.45 2.43 -21.55
C SER A 328 -17.53 2.01 -20.54
N ASN A 329 -17.23 1.08 -19.65
CA ASN A 329 -18.13 0.69 -18.56
C ASN A 329 -17.41 0.50 -17.23
N GLY A 330 -16.18 1.03 -17.11
CA GLY A 330 -15.36 1.01 -15.90
C GLY A 330 -15.82 2.00 -14.84
N ASP A 331 -17.15 2.11 -14.66
CA ASP A 331 -17.79 3.13 -13.83
C ASP A 331 -17.85 2.73 -12.36
N VAL A 332 -17.68 3.71 -11.47
CA VAL A 332 -18.12 3.61 -10.08
C VAL A 332 -19.28 4.56 -9.85
N HIS A 333 -20.40 4.04 -9.37
CA HIS A 333 -21.49 4.86 -8.86
C HIS A 333 -21.60 4.74 -7.34
N ILE A 334 -21.67 5.88 -6.66
CA ILE A 334 -21.91 5.92 -5.22
C ILE A 334 -23.35 6.35 -4.98
N TRP A 335 -24.16 5.42 -4.47
CA TRP A 335 -25.59 5.58 -4.18
C TRP A 335 -25.87 5.74 -2.68
N GLY A 336 -25.14 5.02 -1.84
CA GLY A 336 -25.48 4.87 -0.43
C GLY A 336 -24.85 5.90 0.50
N HIS A 337 -25.16 5.72 1.77
CA HIS A 337 -24.63 6.51 2.89
C HIS A 337 -23.47 5.78 3.58
N ALA A 338 -22.68 6.53 4.35
CA ALA A 338 -21.53 6.01 5.09
C ALA A 338 -20.54 5.24 4.20
N VAL A 339 -20.33 5.69 2.96
CA VAL A 339 -19.31 5.13 2.07
C VAL A 339 -17.95 5.72 2.43
N ARG A 340 -16.96 4.88 2.75
CA ARG A 340 -15.61 5.31 3.13
C ARG A 340 -14.57 4.62 2.28
N LEU A 341 -13.81 5.40 1.53
CA LEU A 341 -12.72 4.92 0.68
C LEU A 341 -11.43 5.55 1.17
N ALA A 342 -10.47 4.75 1.63
CA ALA A 342 -9.23 5.25 2.19
C ALA A 342 -8.03 4.40 1.73
N PRO A 343 -6.83 5.00 1.59
CA PRO A 343 -5.64 4.27 1.20
C PRO A 343 -5.11 3.41 2.36
N VAL A 344 -4.07 2.64 2.05
CA VAL A 344 -3.29 1.88 3.04
C VAL A 344 -1.88 2.44 3.04
N ASP A 345 -1.35 2.68 4.24
CA ASP A 345 0.04 3.06 4.43
C ASP A 345 0.93 1.83 4.22
N LEU A 346 1.85 1.94 3.26
CA LEU A 346 2.91 0.99 3.05
C LEU A 346 4.19 1.49 3.74
N PRO A 347 5.17 0.60 4.00
CA PRO A 347 6.43 0.99 4.60
C PRO A 347 7.08 2.19 3.89
N PRO A 348 7.58 3.18 4.65
CA PRO A 348 8.26 4.31 4.04
C PRO A 348 9.58 3.85 3.42
N LEU A 349 10.14 4.68 2.55
CA LEU A 349 11.51 4.48 2.09
C LEU A 349 12.51 4.77 3.21
N TYR A 350 13.64 4.07 3.18
CA TYR A 350 14.74 4.26 4.10
C TYR A 350 15.19 5.73 4.12
N GLY A 351 15.23 6.31 5.32
CA GLY A 351 15.55 7.73 5.52
C GLY A 351 14.37 8.69 5.36
N SER A 352 13.15 8.20 5.09
CA SER A 352 11.91 8.96 5.04
C SER A 352 10.93 8.47 6.10
N GLU A 353 10.12 9.37 6.64
CA GLU A 353 8.98 9.04 7.50
C GLU A 353 7.66 9.06 6.73
N LEU A 354 7.66 9.59 5.49
CA LEU A 354 6.45 9.67 4.68
C LEU A 354 6.00 8.28 4.24
N PRO A 355 4.76 7.86 4.56
CA PRO A 355 4.25 6.58 4.11
C PRO A 355 4.11 6.57 2.59
N VAL A 356 4.33 5.41 1.99
CA VAL A 356 4.02 5.19 0.57
C VAL A 356 2.57 4.78 0.47
N ARG A 357 1.80 5.42 -0.42
CA ARG A 357 0.39 5.10 -0.67
C ARG A 357 0.17 4.83 -2.14
N LEU A 358 -0.61 3.80 -2.44
CA LEU A 358 -1.19 3.65 -3.78
C LEU A 358 -2.43 4.54 -3.91
N PRO A 359 -2.88 4.85 -5.14
CA PRO A 359 -4.17 5.52 -5.33
C PRO A 359 -5.30 4.74 -4.67
N THR A 360 -6.24 5.44 -4.05
CA THR A 360 -7.42 4.84 -3.43
C THR A 360 -8.41 4.37 -4.49
N LEU A 361 -8.55 5.15 -5.57
CA LEU A 361 -9.41 4.84 -6.71
C LEU A 361 -8.63 4.95 -8.01
N VAL A 362 -8.77 3.94 -8.86
CA VAL A 362 -8.25 3.93 -10.23
C VAL A 362 -9.34 3.44 -11.17
N LEU A 363 -10.00 4.38 -11.82
CA LEU A 363 -11.16 4.10 -12.67
C LEU A 363 -10.80 4.35 -14.14
N GLU A 364 -11.22 3.44 -15.02
CA GLU A 364 -11.00 3.60 -16.46
C GLU A 364 -11.96 4.61 -17.10
N ASP A 365 -13.18 4.74 -16.56
CA ASP A 365 -14.23 5.59 -17.12
C ASP A 365 -14.69 6.63 -16.08
N ASP A 366 -15.91 6.53 -15.55
CA ASP A 366 -16.50 7.58 -14.72
C ASP A 366 -16.55 7.27 -13.21
N LEU A 367 -16.43 8.32 -12.40
CA LEU A 367 -16.86 8.33 -11.00
C LEU A 367 -18.13 9.18 -10.89
N ARG A 368 -19.26 8.57 -10.55
CA ARG A 368 -20.55 9.27 -10.45
C ARG A 368 -21.09 9.26 -9.03
N LEU A 369 -21.23 10.45 -8.44
CA LEU A 369 -21.93 10.65 -7.17
C LEU A 369 -23.41 10.81 -7.47
N ARG A 370 -24.22 9.90 -6.93
CA ARG A 370 -25.67 9.86 -7.18
C ARG A 370 -26.43 10.65 -6.11
N PRO A 371 -27.68 11.06 -6.40
CA PRO A 371 -28.50 11.75 -5.41
C PRO A 371 -28.61 10.96 -4.10
N GLY A 372 -28.53 11.65 -2.97
CA GLY A 372 -28.62 11.08 -1.63
C GLY A 372 -27.32 10.49 -1.08
N CYS A 373 -26.20 10.50 -1.82
CA CYS A 373 -25.00 9.80 -1.35
C CYS A 373 -24.20 10.58 -0.30
N GLU A 374 -23.69 9.85 0.70
CA GLU A 374 -22.92 10.39 1.81
C GLU A 374 -21.69 9.53 2.10
N GLY A 375 -20.55 10.17 2.33
CA GLY A 375 -19.31 9.45 2.60
C GLY A 375 -18.07 10.31 2.60
N SER A 376 -16.92 9.67 2.35
CA SER A 376 -15.63 10.34 2.17
C SER A 376 -14.70 9.50 1.30
N ILE A 377 -13.85 10.19 0.53
CA ILE A 377 -12.77 9.57 -0.24
C ILE A 377 -11.47 10.24 0.18
N GLU A 378 -10.55 9.46 0.73
CA GLU A 378 -9.21 9.92 1.11
C GLU A 378 -8.18 9.37 0.14
N GLY A 379 -7.09 10.10 -0.06
CA GLY A 379 -5.98 9.67 -0.90
C GLY A 379 -6.03 10.20 -2.32
N MET A 380 -5.38 9.51 -3.25
CA MET A 380 -5.38 9.88 -4.67
C MET A 380 -6.48 9.13 -5.43
N VAL A 381 -7.24 9.87 -6.21
CA VAL A 381 -8.36 9.41 -7.04
C VAL A 381 -8.03 9.66 -8.49
N PHE A 382 -7.91 8.60 -9.27
CA PHE A 382 -7.78 8.66 -10.71
C PHE A 382 -9.09 8.26 -11.40
N VAL A 383 -9.60 9.14 -12.26
CA VAL A 383 -10.79 8.96 -13.08
C VAL A 383 -10.42 9.15 -14.54
N GLY A 384 -10.45 8.08 -15.33
CA GLY A 384 -10.03 8.11 -16.73
C GLY A 384 -10.87 9.06 -17.61
N HIS A 385 -12.13 9.30 -17.24
CA HIS A 385 -13.05 10.14 -17.97
C HIS A 385 -13.72 11.21 -17.09
N GLU A 386 -14.93 10.98 -16.55
CA GLU A 386 -15.73 12.02 -15.89
C GLU A 386 -15.88 11.79 -14.37
N TYR A 387 -15.51 12.79 -13.58
CA TYR A 387 -15.98 12.92 -12.20
C TYR A 387 -17.28 13.74 -12.20
N ASP A 388 -18.41 13.06 -12.03
CA ASP A 388 -19.76 13.63 -12.16
C ASP A 388 -20.50 13.64 -10.83
N VAL A 389 -20.72 14.84 -10.31
CA VAL A 389 -21.56 15.08 -9.13
C VAL A 389 -22.95 15.46 -9.58
N ARG A 390 -23.87 14.48 -9.56
CA ARG A 390 -25.24 14.64 -10.07
C ARG A 390 -25.99 15.71 -9.28
N SER A 391 -26.97 16.35 -9.94
CA SER A 391 -27.87 17.30 -9.29
C SER A 391 -28.67 16.62 -8.19
N ASP A 392 -28.80 17.32 -7.07
CA ASP A 392 -29.61 16.91 -5.93
C ASP A 392 -29.98 18.15 -5.10
N TRP A 393 -30.73 17.96 -4.02
CA TRP A 393 -30.90 18.93 -2.96
C TRP A 393 -29.55 19.38 -2.39
N GLN A 394 -29.49 20.61 -1.87
CA GLN A 394 -28.23 21.17 -1.39
C GLN A 394 -27.61 20.35 -0.25
N SER A 395 -28.42 19.65 0.56
CA SER A 395 -27.96 18.74 1.62
C SER A 395 -27.82 17.28 1.18
N GLY A 396 -28.22 16.94 -0.05
CA GLY A 396 -28.44 15.56 -0.48
C GLY A 396 -27.17 14.80 -0.88
N ILE A 397 -26.10 15.50 -1.27
CA ILE A 397 -24.81 14.87 -1.56
C ILE A 397 -23.74 15.46 -0.63
N GLN A 398 -23.05 14.59 0.11
CA GLN A 398 -21.98 14.95 1.04
C GLN A 398 -20.83 13.95 0.88
N MET A 399 -19.88 14.27 0.00
CA MET A 399 -18.79 13.35 -0.35
C MET A 399 -17.50 14.14 -0.59
N PRO A 400 -16.83 14.63 0.47
CA PRO A 400 -15.53 15.26 0.35
C PRO A 400 -14.47 14.28 -0.19
N ILE A 401 -13.59 14.81 -1.04
CA ILE A 401 -12.34 14.18 -1.42
C ILE A 401 -11.20 14.88 -0.66
N ARG A 402 -10.41 14.12 0.10
CA ARG A 402 -9.22 14.60 0.81
C ARG A 402 -7.97 13.96 0.22
N GLY A 403 -7.25 14.71 -0.60
CA GLY A 403 -6.06 14.26 -1.31
C GLY A 403 -6.03 14.84 -2.72
N HIS A 404 -5.84 13.96 -3.71
CA HIS A 404 -5.65 14.39 -5.10
C HIS A 404 -6.76 13.83 -5.99
N LEU A 405 -7.35 14.67 -6.84
CA LEU A 405 -8.21 14.24 -7.93
C LEU A 405 -7.50 14.42 -9.25
N VAL A 406 -7.39 13.34 -10.01
CA VAL A 406 -6.94 13.34 -11.41
C VAL A 406 -8.11 12.90 -12.26
N ALA A 407 -8.66 13.79 -13.07
CA ALA A 407 -9.80 13.50 -13.92
C ALA A 407 -9.65 14.16 -15.29
N ARG A 408 -10.21 13.56 -16.34
CA ARG A 408 -10.25 14.20 -17.65
C ARG A 408 -11.28 15.34 -17.68
N ARG A 409 -12.44 15.10 -17.06
CA ARG A 409 -13.54 16.04 -16.94
C ARG A 409 -14.08 16.05 -15.51
N VAL A 410 -14.37 17.24 -14.98
CA VAL A 410 -15.09 17.41 -13.71
C VAL A 410 -16.41 18.11 -13.98
N LEU A 411 -17.51 17.50 -13.53
CA LEU A 411 -18.86 18.03 -13.63
C LEU A 411 -19.50 18.12 -12.25
N VAL A 412 -19.44 19.30 -11.64
CA VAL A 412 -20.26 19.60 -10.46
C VAL A 412 -21.55 20.26 -10.94
N ARG A 413 -22.64 19.48 -10.98
CA ARG A 413 -23.93 19.97 -11.50
C ARG A 413 -24.62 20.93 -10.51
N PRO A 414 -25.52 21.79 -10.97
CA PRO A 414 -26.37 22.61 -10.10
C PRO A 414 -27.13 21.79 -9.05
N ARG A 415 -27.30 22.35 -7.86
CA ARG A 415 -28.21 21.82 -6.83
C ARG A 415 -29.65 22.27 -7.12
N PHE A 416 -30.66 21.45 -6.84
CA PHE A 416 -32.07 21.76 -7.16
C PHE A 416 -32.57 23.12 -6.61
N PRO A 417 -32.23 23.54 -5.37
CA PRO A 417 -32.62 24.86 -4.89
C PRO A 417 -32.04 26.02 -5.71
N TRP A 418 -30.92 25.81 -6.38
CA TRP A 418 -30.21 26.86 -7.13
C TRP A 418 -30.69 26.96 -8.58
N ILE A 419 -31.39 25.96 -9.08
CA ILE A 419 -31.96 25.98 -10.43
C ILE A 419 -33.23 26.85 -10.39
N ARG A 420 -33.12 28.05 -10.97
CA ARG A 420 -34.18 29.06 -11.01
C ARG A 420 -34.23 29.69 -12.40
N TRP A 421 -35.35 30.33 -12.71
CA TRP A 421 -35.55 31.00 -13.99
C TRP A 421 -34.73 32.32 -14.03
N PRO A 422 -34.27 32.79 -15.21
CA PRO A 422 -33.42 33.98 -15.29
C PRO A 422 -34.02 35.26 -14.65
N HIS A 423 -35.33 35.45 -14.77
CA HIS A 423 -36.01 36.61 -14.19
C HIS A 423 -35.98 36.60 -12.66
N TRP A 424 -36.03 35.42 -12.02
CA TRP A 424 -35.94 35.27 -10.57
C TRP A 424 -34.59 35.77 -10.07
N TRP A 425 -33.49 35.35 -10.71
CA TRP A 425 -32.16 35.82 -10.35
C TRP A 425 -31.98 37.32 -10.50
N ASN A 426 -32.55 37.91 -11.56
CA ASN A 426 -32.54 39.36 -11.73
C ASN A 426 -33.31 40.05 -10.61
N GLN A 427 -34.50 39.56 -10.25
CA GLN A 427 -35.29 40.09 -9.13
C GLN A 427 -34.51 40.03 -7.81
N GLN A 428 -33.95 38.87 -7.46
CA GLN A 428 -33.17 38.69 -6.24
C GLN A 428 -31.97 39.64 -6.16
N TYR A 429 -31.28 39.85 -7.28
CA TYR A 429 -30.19 40.81 -7.34
C TYR A 429 -30.67 42.25 -7.13
N GLN A 430 -31.80 42.65 -7.73
CA GLN A 430 -32.35 44.01 -7.53
C GLN A 430 -32.82 44.22 -6.09
N GLU A 431 -33.47 43.23 -5.47
CA GLU A 431 -33.87 43.26 -4.06
C GLU A 431 -32.66 43.38 -3.13
N PHE A 432 -31.61 42.59 -3.38
CA PHE A 432 -30.35 42.68 -2.66
C PHE A 432 -29.67 44.05 -2.80
N VAL A 433 -29.73 44.69 -3.98
CA VAL A 433 -29.19 46.04 -4.18
C VAL A 433 -30.08 47.10 -3.49
N ALA A 434 -31.39 46.88 -3.42
CA ALA A 434 -32.36 47.81 -2.85
C ALA A 434 -32.39 47.82 -1.31
N GLN A 435 -31.90 46.78 -0.62
CA GLN A 435 -32.01 46.63 0.85
C GLN A 435 -31.27 47.68 1.70
N ALA A 436 -30.62 48.67 1.08
CA ALA A 436 -29.83 49.75 1.70
C ALA A 436 -28.64 49.26 2.56
N ALA A 437 -27.79 50.19 3.01
CA ALA A 437 -26.53 49.88 3.71
C ALA A 437 -26.71 49.18 5.08
N SER A 438 -27.93 49.13 5.62
CA SER A 438 -28.25 48.46 6.88
C SER A 438 -28.63 46.98 6.72
N GLY A 439 -28.72 46.47 5.48
CA GLY A 439 -29.07 45.08 5.20
C GLY A 439 -27.87 44.11 5.27
N ILE A 440 -28.08 42.89 4.77
CA ILE A 440 -27.03 41.86 4.70
C ILE A 440 -26.02 42.26 3.61
N PRO A 441 -24.73 42.45 3.94
CA PRO A 441 -23.78 43.11 3.05
C PRO A 441 -23.33 42.25 1.85
N HIS A 442 -23.50 40.93 1.94
CA HIS A 442 -22.98 39.97 0.97
C HIS A 442 -24.11 39.19 0.31
N PHE A 443 -24.13 39.16 -1.03
CA PHE A 443 -25.20 38.52 -1.79
C PHE A 443 -25.39 37.03 -1.48
N PRO A 444 -24.33 36.19 -1.35
CA PRO A 444 -24.50 34.79 -0.95
C PRO A 444 -25.14 34.62 0.44
N GLN A 445 -24.75 35.46 1.41
CA GLN A 445 -25.34 35.45 2.75
C GLN A 445 -26.80 35.91 2.74
N TRP A 446 -27.12 36.91 1.92
CA TRP A 446 -28.50 37.38 1.74
C TRP A 446 -29.37 36.29 1.10
N LEU A 447 -28.89 35.61 0.06
CA LEU A 447 -29.59 34.48 -0.55
C LEU A 447 -29.81 33.31 0.42
N ALA A 448 -28.87 33.09 1.35
CA ALA A 448 -29.06 32.11 2.41
C ALA A 448 -30.20 32.49 3.37
N SER A 449 -30.29 33.78 3.74
CA SER A 449 -31.35 34.33 4.61
C SER A 449 -32.71 34.33 3.92
N GLU A 450 -32.81 34.92 2.73
CA GLU A 450 -34.09 35.23 2.08
C GLU A 450 -34.62 34.08 1.21
N ALA A 451 -33.74 33.25 0.65
CA ALA A 451 -34.11 32.20 -0.30
C ALA A 451 -33.68 30.79 0.16
N GLY A 452 -33.06 30.66 1.34
CA GLY A 452 -32.58 29.37 1.86
C GLY A 452 -31.43 28.75 1.07
N LEU A 453 -30.75 29.53 0.23
CA LEU A 453 -29.64 29.07 -0.61
C LEU A 453 -28.32 29.12 0.17
N ASP A 454 -27.96 28.00 0.79
CA ASP A 454 -26.75 27.88 1.62
C ASP A 454 -25.47 27.90 0.73
N PRO A 455 -24.59 28.91 0.84
CA PRO A 455 -23.37 29.01 0.03
C PRO A 455 -22.27 28.03 0.46
N THR A 456 -22.45 27.31 1.57
CA THR A 456 -21.43 26.42 2.12
C THR A 456 -21.19 25.22 1.19
N PRO A 457 -19.94 24.99 0.73
CA PRO A 457 -19.63 23.87 -0.14
C PRO A 457 -19.72 22.55 0.64
N ARG A 458 -20.50 21.60 0.12
CA ARG A 458 -20.58 20.21 0.62
C ARG A 458 -19.90 19.20 -0.30
N ILE A 459 -19.57 19.65 -1.50
CA ILE A 459 -18.74 18.96 -2.48
C ILE A 459 -17.40 19.65 -2.45
N THR A 460 -16.44 19.06 -1.74
CA THR A 460 -15.10 19.61 -1.59
C THR A 460 -14.04 18.65 -2.09
N ILE A 461 -13.00 19.20 -2.71
CA ILE A 461 -11.76 18.51 -3.02
C ILE A 461 -10.67 19.31 -2.34
N SER A 462 -10.01 18.71 -1.36
CA SER A 462 -9.05 19.39 -0.49
C SER A 462 -7.75 18.60 -0.41
N PRO A 463 -6.61 19.23 -0.11
CA PRO A 463 -5.36 18.51 0.14
C PRO A 463 -5.53 17.44 1.23
N ALA A 464 -4.65 16.45 1.25
CA ALA A 464 -4.65 15.46 2.32
C ALA A 464 -4.27 16.10 3.66
N ASP A 465 -4.92 15.68 4.75
CA ASP A 465 -4.63 16.13 6.12
C ASP A 465 -3.22 15.72 6.59
N SER A 466 -2.61 14.73 5.94
CA SER A 466 -1.27 14.24 6.26
C SER A 466 -0.48 14.00 4.97
N PRO A 467 0.79 14.40 4.91
CA PRO A 467 1.62 14.19 3.74
C PRO A 467 1.88 12.69 3.54
N ALA A 468 1.86 12.26 2.29
CA ALA A 468 2.20 10.90 1.89
C ALA A 468 2.84 10.91 0.51
N ARG A 469 3.66 9.91 0.22
CA ARG A 469 4.20 9.69 -1.12
C ARG A 469 3.24 8.80 -1.90
N TYR A 470 2.48 9.39 -2.81
CA TYR A 470 1.66 8.60 -3.75
C TYR A 470 2.54 7.94 -4.79
N HIS A 471 2.30 6.65 -5.04
CA HIS A 471 3.05 5.87 -6.01
C HIS A 471 2.11 5.23 -7.04
N TRP A 472 2.38 5.45 -8.33
CA TRP A 472 1.66 4.80 -9.41
C TRP A 472 2.37 3.53 -9.86
N ARG A 473 1.72 2.39 -9.64
CA ARG A 473 2.24 1.09 -10.06
C ARG A 473 2.03 0.86 -11.57
N ARG A 474 3.08 0.41 -12.26
CA ARG A 474 3.01 -0.11 -13.63
C ARG A 474 2.68 -1.61 -13.65
N PRO A 475 2.10 -2.14 -14.74
CA PRO A 475 1.71 -3.53 -14.79
C PRO A 475 2.95 -4.42 -14.77
N GLY A 476 2.96 -5.43 -13.92
CA GLY A 476 4.10 -6.36 -13.81
C GLY A 476 5.23 -5.88 -12.91
N ASP A 477 5.34 -4.57 -12.68
CA ASP A 477 6.37 -4.03 -11.78
C ASP A 477 5.99 -4.30 -10.31
N PRO A 478 6.98 -4.66 -9.47
CA PRO A 478 6.81 -4.65 -8.02
C PRO A 478 6.75 -3.22 -7.48
N ILE A 479 6.35 -3.05 -6.21
CA ILE A 479 6.29 -1.72 -5.58
C ILE A 479 7.70 -1.22 -5.24
N TYR A 480 8.43 -2.00 -4.46
CA TYR A 480 9.80 -1.71 -4.05
C TYR A 480 10.77 -2.39 -5.00
N VAL A 481 11.86 -1.71 -5.33
CA VAL A 481 12.91 -2.21 -6.21
C VAL A 481 14.29 -1.98 -5.56
N PRO A 482 15.34 -2.69 -6.02
CA PRO A 482 16.71 -2.37 -5.66
C PRO A 482 17.02 -0.89 -5.93
N HIS A 483 17.73 -0.25 -5.00
CA HIS A 483 18.28 1.08 -5.25
C HIS A 483 19.35 1.00 -6.35
N PRO A 484 19.52 2.01 -7.22
CA PRO A 484 20.55 1.97 -8.28
C PRO A 484 22.00 1.77 -7.80
N GLU A 485 22.26 2.10 -6.53
CA GLU A 485 23.58 1.91 -5.88
C GLU A 485 23.73 0.53 -5.20
N ASP A 486 22.67 -0.29 -5.20
CA ASP A 486 22.67 -1.62 -4.60
C ASP A 486 22.73 -2.69 -5.68
N GLU A 487 23.44 -3.79 -5.39
CA GLU A 487 23.47 -4.98 -6.26
C GLU A 487 22.13 -5.76 -6.26
N GLY A 488 21.22 -5.44 -5.33
CA GLY A 488 19.96 -6.13 -5.11
C GLY A 488 19.13 -5.48 -3.99
N LEU A 489 18.17 -6.21 -3.45
CA LEU A 489 17.33 -5.72 -2.34
C LEU A 489 18.13 -5.62 -1.03
N ARG A 490 17.75 -4.68 -0.16
CA ARG A 490 18.33 -4.54 1.17
C ARG A 490 17.42 -5.16 2.22
N TRP A 491 18.05 -5.84 3.18
CA TRP A 491 17.40 -6.67 4.18
C TRP A 491 18.07 -6.46 5.53
N GLU A 492 17.26 -6.27 6.56
CA GLU A 492 17.69 -6.14 7.95
C GLU A 492 17.44 -7.46 8.68
N LEU A 493 18.42 -7.96 9.44
CA LEU A 493 18.25 -9.16 10.26
C LEU A 493 17.44 -8.80 11.51
N LEU A 494 16.25 -9.37 11.66
CA LEU A 494 15.39 -9.16 12.83
C LEU A 494 15.67 -10.20 13.93
N ARG A 495 15.81 -11.47 13.54
CA ARG A 495 15.90 -12.58 14.49
C ARG A 495 16.78 -13.71 13.95
N TRP A 496 17.54 -14.32 14.84
CA TRP A 496 18.32 -15.53 14.60
C TRP A 496 17.87 -16.64 15.54
N ILE A 497 17.67 -17.85 15.01
CA ILE A 497 17.23 -19.04 15.74
C ILE A 497 18.18 -20.18 15.42
N GLU A 498 18.81 -20.73 16.44
CA GLU A 498 19.49 -22.02 16.35
C GLU A 498 18.55 -23.07 16.96
N GLU A 499 18.07 -24.03 16.16
CA GLU A 499 17.28 -25.12 16.70
C GLU A 499 18.21 -26.12 17.42
N PRO A 500 17.98 -26.41 18.71
CA PRO A 500 18.64 -27.54 19.36
C PRO A 500 18.17 -28.84 18.70
N GLN A 501 19.10 -29.79 18.52
CA GLN A 501 18.83 -31.11 17.94
C GLN A 501 17.82 -31.92 18.75
#